data_AF-A0A356IBH3-F1
#
_entry.id   AF-A0A356IBH3-F1
#
_cell.length_a   1.000
_cell.length_b   1.000
_cell.length_c   1.000
_cell.angle_alpha   90.00
_cell.angle_beta   90.00
_cell.angle_gamma   90.00
#
_symmetry.space_group_name_H-M   'P 1'
#
loop_
_entity.id
_entity.type
_entity.pdbx_description
1 polymer ?
#
loop_
_entity_poly.entity_id
_entity_poly.type
_entity_poly.pdbx_seq_one_letter_code
_entity_poly.pdbx_strand_id
1 'polypeptide(L)'
;MNNKVVFLIGILGVSLFAIPSIIGGFLIEDYNLISQWISESDASDTKYGLALRIFGYIPSGFLIAIFCFVGFKKFQPSKLTKVGFYGLGVFYGIATIITGIFPCDVDCNKNFIDPSISQIIH
;
A
#
# COMPACT_ATOMS: atom_id res chain seq x y z
N MET A 1 -12.72 18.29 8.45
CA MET A 1 -11.41 18.70 7.88
C MET A 1 -11.61 19.70 6.75
N ASN A 2 -10.73 20.71 6.67
CA ASN A 2 -10.74 21.66 5.55
C ASN A 2 -10.15 21.02 4.27
N ASN A 3 -10.32 21.68 3.13
CA ASN A 3 -9.93 21.10 1.84
C ASN A 3 -8.41 21.00 1.67
N LYS A 4 -7.64 21.96 2.21
CA LYS A 4 -6.17 21.95 2.14
C LYS A 4 -5.57 20.74 2.86
N VAL A 5 -6.07 20.41 4.04
CA VAL A 5 -5.60 19.26 4.83
C VAL A 5 -5.93 17.95 4.12
N VAL A 6 -7.15 17.80 3.60
CA VAL A 6 -7.55 16.60 2.84
C VAL A 6 -6.65 16.44 1.60
N PHE A 7 -6.40 17.52 0.88
CA PHE A 7 -5.50 17.51 -0.28
C PHE A 7 -4.08 17.05 0.10
N LEU A 8 -3.49 17.62 1.17
CA LEU A 8 -2.16 17.26 1.62
C LEU A 8 -2.06 15.79 2.08
N ILE A 9 -3.10 15.26 2.72
CA ILE A 9 -3.16 13.84 3.11
C ILE A 9 -3.14 12.95 1.87
N GLY A 10 -3.87 13.30 0.81
CA GLY A 10 -3.85 12.56 -0.45
C GLY A 10 -2.46 12.55 -1.09
N ILE A 11 -1.82 13.71 -1.19
CA ILE A 11 -0.46 13.83 -1.73
C ILE A 11 0.54 13.04 -0.89
N LEU A 12 0.52 13.21 0.44
CA LEU A 12 1.44 12.50 1.32
C LEU A 12 1.22 10.98 1.29
N GLY A 13 -0.04 10.53 1.25
CA GLY A 13 -0.38 9.11 1.16
C GLY A 13 0.19 8.47 -0.11
N VAL A 14 -0.02 9.09 -1.28
CA VAL A 14 0.53 8.57 -2.55
C VAL A 14 2.06 8.64 -2.56
N SER A 15 2.67 9.71 -2.06
CA SER A 15 4.13 9.82 -2.00
C SER A 15 4.76 8.75 -1.11
N LEU A 16 4.15 8.46 0.04
CA LEU A 16 4.59 7.39 0.95
C LEU A 16 4.32 5.97 0.39
N PHE A 17 3.51 5.83 -0.67
CA PHE A 17 3.42 4.58 -1.41
C PHE A 17 4.52 4.51 -2.48
N ALA A 18 4.54 5.50 -3.37
CA ALA A 18 5.34 5.47 -4.59
C ALA A 18 6.85 5.50 -4.30
N ILE A 19 7.29 6.30 -3.32
CA ILE A 19 8.71 6.44 -2.99
C ILE A 19 9.28 5.09 -2.50
N PRO A 20 8.70 4.41 -1.50
CA PRO A 20 9.12 3.06 -1.10
C PRO A 20 9.06 2.03 -2.23
N SER A 21 8.07 2.07 -3.12
CA SER A 21 8.00 1.13 -4.25
C SER A 21 9.16 1.30 -5.22
N ILE A 22 9.57 2.54 -5.48
CA ILE A 22 10.70 2.83 -6.36
C ILE A 22 12.03 2.53 -5.64
N ILE A 23 12.20 3.02 -4.41
CA ILE A 23 13.42 2.83 -3.63
C ILE A 23 13.65 1.34 -3.32
N GLY A 24 12.61 0.62 -2.92
CA GLY A 24 12.67 -0.82 -2.62
C GLY A 24 13.26 -1.61 -3.78
N GLY A 25 12.86 -1.29 -5.02
CA GLY A 25 13.42 -1.96 -6.19
C GLY A 25 14.86 -1.59 -6.54
N PHE A 26 15.42 -0.52 -5.99
CA PHE A 26 16.86 -0.23 -6.07
C PHE A 26 17.67 -0.83 -4.91
N LEU A 27 17.00 -1.24 -3.83
CA LEU A 27 17.65 -1.75 -2.62
C LEU A 27 17.86 -3.27 -2.61
N ILE A 28 17.30 -3.98 -3.59
CA ILE A 28 17.34 -5.43 -3.69
C ILE A 28 18.13 -5.81 -4.94
N GLU A 29 19.16 -6.64 -4.76
CA GLU A 29 19.96 -7.15 -5.86
C GLU A 29 19.09 -7.98 -6.82
N ASP A 30 19.31 -7.79 -8.12
CA ASP A 30 18.58 -8.44 -9.20
C ASP A 30 17.05 -8.20 -9.23
N TYR A 31 16.53 -7.26 -8.43
CA TYR A 31 15.12 -6.88 -8.49
C TYR A 31 14.81 -6.00 -9.71
N ASN A 32 13.75 -6.35 -10.44
CA ASN A 32 13.27 -5.61 -11.59
C ASN A 32 11.93 -4.92 -11.29
N LEU A 33 11.97 -3.59 -11.17
CA LEU A 33 10.81 -2.72 -10.91
C LEU A 33 9.65 -2.84 -11.93
N ILE A 34 9.91 -3.37 -13.13
CA ILE A 34 8.91 -3.49 -14.20
C ILE A 34 8.26 -4.86 -14.19
N SER A 35 9.03 -5.93 -13.94
CA SER A 35 8.53 -7.31 -14.07
C SER A 35 8.22 -8.01 -12.75
N GLN A 36 8.71 -7.51 -11.62
CA GLN A 36 8.43 -8.08 -10.29
C GLN A 36 7.38 -7.29 -9.52
N TRP A 37 6.71 -7.99 -8.62
CA TRP A 37 5.67 -7.41 -7.78
C TRP A 37 6.29 -6.58 -6.65
N ILE A 38 5.64 -5.46 -6.31
CA ILE A 38 6.03 -4.63 -5.16
C ILE A 38 6.11 -5.48 -3.88
N SER A 39 5.24 -6.47 -3.72
CA SER A 39 5.23 -7.40 -2.58
C SER A 39 6.52 -8.21 -2.44
N GLU A 40 7.21 -8.50 -3.56
CA GLU A 40 8.52 -9.16 -3.51
C GLU A 40 9.58 -8.23 -2.92
N SER A 41 9.42 -6.91 -3.07
CA SER A 41 10.37 -5.93 -2.53
C SER A 41 10.29 -5.75 -1.01
N ASP A 42 9.17 -6.13 -0.40
CA ASP A 42 8.94 -5.98 1.03
C ASP A 42 8.55 -7.27 1.75
N ALA A 43 8.86 -8.41 1.10
CA ALA A 43 8.74 -9.75 1.66
C ALA A 43 9.48 -9.92 2.99
N SER A 44 9.11 -10.97 3.71
CA SER A 44 9.58 -11.22 5.09
C SER A 44 11.10 -11.33 5.28
N ASP A 45 11.85 -11.71 4.23
CA ASP A 45 13.29 -11.94 4.23
C ASP A 45 14.11 -10.80 3.60
N THR A 46 13.46 -9.78 3.02
CA THR A 46 14.21 -8.70 2.38
C THR A 46 14.84 -7.78 3.43
N LYS A 47 16.12 -7.45 3.23
CA LYS A 47 16.94 -6.67 4.17
C LYS A 47 16.27 -5.37 4.64
N TYR A 48 15.55 -4.70 3.74
CA TYR A 48 14.90 -3.41 4.01
C TYR A 48 13.36 -3.50 4.00
N GLY A 49 12.76 -4.68 3.78
CA GLY A 49 11.31 -4.83 3.64
C GLY A 49 10.53 -4.34 4.85
N LEU A 50 11.02 -4.63 6.05
CA LEU A 50 10.41 -4.13 7.30
C LEU A 50 10.37 -2.60 7.35
N ALA A 51 11.45 -1.94 6.94
CA ALA A 51 11.53 -0.47 6.94
C ALA A 51 10.59 0.12 5.87
N LEU A 52 10.53 -0.46 4.68
CA LEU A 52 9.63 -0.04 3.61
C LEU A 52 8.16 -0.16 4.04
N ARG A 53 7.79 -1.21 4.77
CA ARG A 53 6.42 -1.42 5.29
C ARG A 53 6.07 -0.42 6.39
N ILE A 54 6.91 -0.31 7.43
CA ILE A 54 6.63 0.53 8.61
C ILE A 54 6.61 2.02 8.27
N PHE A 55 7.55 2.49 7.44
CA PHE A 55 7.68 3.92 7.14
C PHE A 55 6.99 4.33 5.83
N GLY A 56 6.61 3.37 5.01
CA GLY A 56 6.04 3.58 3.68
C GLY A 56 4.61 3.08 3.55
N TYR A 57 4.45 1.79 3.27
CA TYR A 57 3.18 1.21 2.85
C TYR A 57 2.09 1.29 3.93
N ILE A 58 2.39 0.95 5.18
CA ILE A 58 1.40 1.03 6.26
C ILE A 58 0.90 2.47 6.48
N PRO A 59 1.76 3.48 6.71
CA PRO A 59 1.30 4.85 6.88
C PRO A 59 0.64 5.41 5.62
N SER A 60 1.10 5.01 4.43
CA SER A 60 0.44 5.33 3.16
C SER A 60 -1.01 4.83 3.13
N GLY A 61 -1.24 3.55 3.45
CA GLY A 61 -2.55 2.94 3.46
C GLY A 61 -3.54 3.66 4.38
N PHE A 62 -3.09 4.06 5.58
CA PHE A 62 -3.88 4.89 6.50
C PHE A 62 -4.25 6.24 5.88
N LEU A 63 -3.28 6.96 5.30
CA LEU A 63 -3.52 8.27 4.70
C LEU A 63 -4.45 8.18 3.48
N ILE A 64 -4.29 7.16 2.64
CA ILE A 64 -5.16 6.91 1.48
C ILE A 64 -6.58 6.57 1.95
N ALA A 65 -6.74 5.70 2.94
CA ALA A 65 -8.05 5.37 3.50
C ALA A 65 -8.74 6.62 4.08
N ILE A 66 -8.03 7.45 4.84
CA ILE A 66 -8.54 8.71 5.39
C ILE A 66 -8.93 9.67 4.26
N PHE A 67 -8.06 9.85 3.26
CA PHE A 67 -8.37 10.67 2.08
C PHE A 67 -9.65 10.18 1.39
N CYS A 68 -9.81 8.87 1.23
CA CYS A 68 -10.96 8.29 0.57
C CYS A 68 -12.27 8.49 1.37
N PHE A 69 -12.27 8.17 2.66
CA PHE A 69 -13.49 8.27 3.49
C PHE A 69 -13.86 9.71 3.88
N VAL A 70 -12.91 10.64 3.91
CA VAL A 70 -13.18 12.04 4.23
C VAL A 70 -13.32 12.89 2.96
N GLY A 71 -12.47 12.63 1.96
CA GLY A 71 -12.33 13.44 0.76
C GLY A 71 -13.55 13.38 -0.16
N PHE A 72 -14.28 12.26 -0.23
CA PHE A 72 -15.46 12.17 -1.10
C PHE A 72 -16.50 13.27 -0.84
N LYS A 73 -16.60 13.75 0.42
CA LYS A 73 -17.50 14.84 0.82
C LYS A 73 -17.11 16.22 0.25
N LYS A 74 -15.93 16.33 -0.35
CA LYS A 74 -15.38 17.56 -0.95
C LYS A 74 -15.61 17.65 -2.46
N PHE A 75 -16.04 16.56 -3.08
CA PHE A 75 -16.31 16.48 -4.51
C PHE A 75 -17.82 16.59 -4.78
N GLN A 76 -18.16 16.76 -6.06
CA GLN A 76 -19.56 16.79 -6.49
C GLN A 76 -20.29 15.51 -6.04
N PRO A 77 -21.43 15.63 -5.36
CA PRO A 77 -22.12 14.49 -4.79
C PRO A 77 -22.71 13.63 -5.90
N SER A 78 -22.16 12.44 -6.10
CA SER A 78 -22.74 11.41 -6.97
C SER A 78 -22.56 10.02 -6.35
N LYS A 79 -23.46 9.08 -6.70
CA LYS A 79 -23.34 7.68 -6.24
C LYS A 79 -22.03 7.06 -6.72
N LEU A 80 -21.61 7.36 -7.96
CA LEU A 80 -20.37 6.85 -8.55
C LEU A 80 -19.14 7.38 -7.82
N THR A 81 -19.10 8.69 -7.50
CA THR A 81 -18.00 9.29 -6.72
C THR A 81 -17.88 8.60 -5.36
N LYS A 82 -19.01 8.39 -4.66
CA LYS A 82 -19.02 7.72 -3.36
C LYS A 82 -18.50 6.28 -3.44
N VAL A 83 -18.98 5.51 -4.42
CA VAL A 83 -18.54 4.12 -4.63
C VAL A 83 -17.06 4.05 -4.99
N GLY A 84 -16.58 4.90 -5.90
CA GLY A 84 -15.16 4.93 -6.27
C GLY A 84 -14.23 5.27 -5.11
N PHE A 85 -14.58 6.29 -4.32
CA PHE A 85 -13.81 6.64 -3.12
C PHE A 85 -13.84 5.52 -2.07
N TYR A 86 -15.00 4.92 -1.80
CA TYR A 86 -15.07 3.85 -0.80
C TYR A 86 -14.35 2.59 -1.27
N GLY A 87 -14.48 2.23 -2.55
CA GLY A 87 -13.75 1.12 -3.15
C GLY A 87 -12.24 1.33 -3.04
N LEU A 88 -11.72 2.50 -3.41
CA LEU A 88 -10.30 2.81 -3.28
C LEU A 88 -9.84 2.82 -1.81
N GLY A 89 -10.65 3.38 -0.92
CA GLY A 89 -10.35 3.41 0.52
C GLY A 89 -10.23 2.02 1.14
N VAL A 90 -11.10 1.09 0.76
CA VAL A 90 -11.08 -0.30 1.24
C VAL A 90 -10.02 -1.12 0.54
N PHE A 91 -10.10 -1.25 -0.79
CA PHE A 91 -9.25 -2.18 -1.55
C PHE A 91 -7.83 -1.70 -1.77
N TYR A 92 -7.54 -0.41 -1.59
CA TYR A 92 -6.18 0.11 -1.70
C TYR A 92 -5.70 0.67 -0.37
N GLY A 93 -6.49 1.51 0.31
CA GLY A 93 -6.12 2.04 1.62
C GLY A 93 -5.98 0.95 2.68
N ILE A 94 -7.09 0.26 3.01
CA ILE A 94 -7.10 -0.77 4.06
C ILE A 94 -6.29 -2.00 3.65
N ALA A 95 -6.41 -2.47 2.40
CA ALA A 95 -5.64 -3.62 1.93
C ALA A 95 -4.13 -3.40 2.06
N THR A 96 -3.61 -2.21 1.71
CA THR A 96 -2.17 -1.89 1.86
C THR A 96 -1.71 -1.94 3.33
N ILE A 97 -2.58 -1.57 4.27
CA ILE A 97 -2.28 -1.71 5.70
C ILE A 97 -2.15 -3.20 6.05
N ILE A 98 -3.10 -4.02 5.61
CA ILE A 98 -3.13 -5.45 5.89
C ILE A 98 -1.89 -6.13 5.32
N THR A 99 -1.59 -5.93 4.03
CA THR A 99 -0.42 -6.54 3.36
C THR A 99 0.91 -6.02 3.91
N GLY A 100 0.97 -4.79 4.43
CA GLY A 100 2.14 -4.27 5.12
C GLY A 100 2.37 -4.91 6.50
N ILE A 101 1.29 -5.23 7.23
CA ILE A 101 1.36 -5.92 8.53
C ILE A 101 1.66 -7.41 8.35
N PHE A 102 1.03 -8.01 7.34
CA PHE A 102 1.18 -9.42 6.96
C PHE A 102 1.91 -9.47 5.61
N PRO A 103 3.25 -9.39 5.58
CA PRO A 103 4.01 -9.47 4.33
C PRO A 103 3.91 -10.86 3.72
N CYS A 104 4.22 -10.94 2.43
CA CYS A 104 4.39 -12.22 1.75
C CYS A 104 5.64 -12.97 2.29
N ASP A 105 5.63 -14.28 2.14
CA ASP A 105 6.75 -15.18 2.43
C ASP A 105 7.95 -14.90 1.51
N VAL A 106 9.06 -15.60 1.75
CA VAL A 106 10.25 -15.58 0.89
C VAL A 106 9.87 -15.75 -0.57
N ASP A 107 10.37 -14.85 -1.43
CA ASP A 107 10.05 -14.78 -2.87
C ASP A 107 8.53 -14.75 -3.19
N CYS A 108 7.72 -14.31 -2.22
CA CYS A 108 6.26 -14.35 -2.19
C CYS A 108 5.64 -15.72 -2.47
N ASN A 109 6.38 -16.83 -2.29
CA ASN A 109 5.91 -18.22 -2.42
C ASN A 109 4.85 -18.41 -3.52
N LYS A 110 5.21 -18.11 -4.78
CA LYS A 110 4.26 -18.06 -5.91
C LYS A 110 3.51 -19.38 -6.16
N ASN A 111 4.11 -20.51 -5.77
CA ASN A 111 3.52 -21.84 -5.87
C ASN A 111 2.62 -22.20 -4.68
N PHE A 112 2.58 -21.36 -3.65
CA PHE A 112 1.76 -21.50 -2.45
C PHE A 112 1.97 -22.85 -1.72
N ILE A 113 3.22 -23.28 -1.63
CA ILE A 113 3.62 -24.54 -0.98
C ILE A 113 3.94 -24.24 0.48
N ASP A 114 3.20 -24.85 1.41
CA ASP A 114 3.34 -24.64 2.86
C ASP A 114 3.41 -23.16 3.28
N PRO A 115 2.40 -22.34 2.89
CA PRO A 115 2.42 -20.90 3.12
C PRO A 115 2.28 -20.58 4.60
N SER A 116 2.95 -19.50 5.05
CA SER A 116 2.71 -18.97 6.38
C SER A 116 1.31 -18.37 6.49
N ILE A 117 0.82 -18.20 7.73
CA ILE A 117 -0.44 -17.47 7.98
C ILE A 117 -0.36 -16.03 7.44
N SER A 118 0.82 -15.42 7.47
CA SER A 118 1.04 -14.08 6.92
C SER A 118 0.75 -14.06 5.41
N GLN A 119 1.31 -15.01 4.66
CA GLN A 119 1.08 -15.16 3.22
C GLN A 119 -0.39 -15.46 2.87
N ILE A 120 -1.12 -16.18 3.74
CA ILE A 120 -2.55 -16.45 3.53
C ILE A 120 -3.40 -15.19 3.71
N ILE A 121 -2.99 -14.28 4.62
CA ILE A 121 -3.70 -13.03 4.87
C ILE A 121 -3.33 -11.95 3.84
N HIS A 122 -2.09 -11.98 3.36
CA HIS A 122 -1.56 -11.08 2.33
C HIS A 122 -2.33 -11.20 1.01
#